data_AF-A0A7T7BKA6-F1
#
_entry.id   AF-A0A7T7BKA6-F1
#
_cell.length_a   1.000
_cell.length_b   1.000
_cell.length_c   1.000
_cell.angle_alpha   90.00
_cell.angle_beta   90.00
_cell.angle_gamma   90.00
#
_symmetry.space_group_name_H-M   'P 1'
#
loop_
_entity.id
_entity.type
_entity.pdbx_description
1 polymer ?
#
loop_
_entity_poly.entity_id
_entity_poly.type
_entity_poly.pdbx_seq_one_letter_code
_entity_poly.pdbx_strand_id
1 'polypeptide(L)'
;MASMPQRHDRPPPPCPTWVYSNNSDTHVAKDRFWFGQDYVPFRSYVTDIAGGSVEVIGMGTVNLATVSLPFQTRPNPHSSLRLKNVLHAPAMLCNIIGSPVSDNYTVMCGPNTSEMSGFIVKNADGSVMAYFKPMRQGPWLYQIQLGEPPLGHEFGISPLCPNGLYLIHAFWSQRERHRFEVLRASGLIRASGVEPLTPAEKNWFAKQRMSEMGIALAYGLSNNREEHREESRAIMRILKSQAENEPKI
;
A
#
# COMPACT_ATOMS: atom_id res chain seq x y z
N MET A 1 -3.26 -17.10 -36.36
CA MET A 1 -3.43 -16.32 -35.11
C MET A 1 -2.15 -16.47 -34.31
N ALA A 2 -1.30 -15.44 -34.28
CA ALA A 2 -0.05 -15.49 -33.54
C ALA A 2 -0.33 -15.31 -32.03
N SER A 3 -0.06 -16.37 -31.26
CA SER A 3 -0.05 -16.31 -29.80
C SER A 3 1.08 -15.38 -29.38
N MET A 4 0.74 -14.24 -28.75
CA MET A 4 1.76 -13.39 -28.14
C MET A 4 2.45 -14.16 -27.00
N PRO A 5 3.78 -14.09 -26.88
CA PRO A 5 4.48 -14.67 -25.74
C PRO A 5 4.07 -13.92 -24.47
N GLN A 6 3.46 -14.62 -23.52
CA GLN A 6 3.27 -14.09 -22.17
C GLN A 6 4.65 -13.77 -21.59
N ARG A 7 4.95 -12.47 -21.40
CA ARG A 7 6.13 -12.01 -20.66
C ARG A 7 5.94 -12.39 -19.19
N HIS A 8 6.38 -13.59 -18.82
CA HIS A 8 6.31 -14.11 -17.45
C HIS A 8 7.28 -13.43 -16.46
N ASP A 9 8.09 -12.46 -16.90
CA ASP A 9 9.16 -11.88 -16.08
C ASP A 9 8.85 -10.52 -15.44
N ARG A 10 7.68 -9.93 -15.68
CA ARG A 10 7.32 -8.65 -15.05
C ARG A 10 6.36 -8.87 -13.88
N PRO A 11 6.67 -8.36 -12.67
CA PRO A 11 5.71 -8.36 -11.58
C PRO A 11 4.43 -7.64 -12.03
N PRO A 12 3.26 -8.04 -11.52
CA PRO A 12 2.00 -7.45 -11.92
C PRO A 12 2.02 -5.93 -11.68
N PRO A 13 1.46 -5.14 -12.61
CA PRO A 13 1.46 -3.69 -12.49
C PRO A 13 0.67 -3.24 -11.23
N PRO A 14 1.09 -2.16 -10.56
CA PRO A 14 0.48 -1.71 -9.32
C PRO A 14 -0.99 -1.31 -9.54
N CYS A 15 -1.84 -1.62 -8.56
CA CYS A 15 -3.23 -1.23 -8.55
C CYS A 15 -3.35 0.30 -8.55
N PRO A 16 -3.96 0.92 -9.58
CA PRO A 16 -4.05 2.38 -9.67
C PRO A 16 -5.13 2.98 -8.77
N THR A 17 -5.94 2.14 -8.13
CA THR A 17 -7.17 2.59 -7.49
C THR A 17 -6.91 2.96 -6.04
N TRP A 18 -7.03 4.25 -5.76
CA TRP A 18 -6.94 4.84 -4.42
C TRP A 18 -8.28 5.47 -4.06
N VAL A 19 -8.95 4.90 -3.06
CA VAL A 19 -10.26 5.37 -2.59
C VAL A 19 -10.10 6.08 -1.26
N TYR A 20 -10.61 7.31 -1.16
CA TYR A 20 -10.81 7.95 0.12
C TYR A 20 -12.03 7.36 0.83
N SER A 21 -11.82 6.85 2.04
CA SER A 21 -12.84 6.25 2.89
C SER A 21 -12.78 6.92 4.27
N ASN A 22 -13.69 7.86 4.50
CA ASN A 22 -13.75 8.67 5.72
C ASN A 22 -13.90 7.84 7.00
N ASN A 23 -14.54 6.68 6.92
CA ASN A 23 -14.74 5.78 8.06
C ASN A 23 -13.56 4.83 8.30
N SER A 24 -12.53 4.82 7.45
CA SER A 24 -11.34 3.99 7.70
C SER A 24 -10.40 4.70 8.68
N ASP A 25 -9.82 4.00 9.64
CA ASP A 25 -8.96 4.57 10.68
C ASP A 25 -7.45 4.51 10.34
N THR A 26 -7.15 3.99 9.15
CA THR A 26 -5.80 3.71 8.66
C THR A 26 -5.74 3.84 7.13
N HIS A 27 -4.52 3.99 6.62
CA HIS A 27 -4.25 3.89 5.19
C HIS A 27 -3.84 2.46 4.83
N VAL A 28 -4.22 2.00 3.63
CA VAL A 28 -3.83 0.68 3.14
C VAL A 28 -3.40 0.77 1.69
N ALA A 29 -2.28 0.13 1.35
CA ALA A 29 -1.85 -0.08 -0.02
C ALA A 29 -1.77 -1.58 -0.30
N LYS A 30 -2.17 -1.95 -1.51
CA LYS A 30 -2.15 -3.34 -1.99
C LYS A 30 -0.74 -3.78 -2.37
N ASP A 31 -0.01 -2.91 -3.07
CA ASP A 31 1.23 -3.31 -3.73
C ASP A 31 2.47 -2.67 -3.08
N ARG A 32 3.53 -3.47 -2.92
CA ARG A 32 4.83 -3.02 -2.38
C ARG A 32 5.44 -1.85 -3.16
N PHE A 33 5.12 -1.72 -4.45
CA PHE A 33 5.59 -0.66 -5.36
C PHE A 33 5.25 0.75 -4.91
N TRP A 34 4.24 0.91 -4.05
CA TRP A 34 3.84 2.21 -3.52
C TRP A 34 4.77 2.74 -2.43
N PHE A 35 5.53 1.84 -1.79
CA PHE A 35 6.27 2.15 -0.58
C PHE A 35 7.70 2.61 -0.87
N GLY A 36 8.12 3.63 -0.12
CA GLY A 36 9.49 4.14 -0.15
C GLY A 36 10.50 3.22 0.55
N GLN A 37 11.67 3.79 0.82
CA GLN A 37 12.79 3.11 1.50
C GLN A 37 12.53 2.86 2.99
N ASP A 38 11.53 3.51 3.58
CA ASP A 38 11.15 3.36 4.99
C ASP A 38 10.19 2.19 5.23
N TYR A 39 10.05 1.28 4.25
CA TYR A 39 9.20 0.10 4.38
C TYR A 39 9.72 -0.85 5.47
N VAL A 40 8.81 -1.25 6.36
CA VAL A 40 9.07 -2.12 7.50
C VAL A 40 8.21 -3.37 7.36
N PRO A 41 8.81 -4.56 7.18
CA PRO A 41 8.09 -5.82 7.23
C PRO A 41 7.48 -6.05 8.60
N PHE A 42 6.18 -6.24 8.66
CA PHE A 42 5.45 -6.37 9.91
C PHE A 42 4.16 -7.14 9.68
N ARG A 43 4.04 -8.29 10.33
CA ARG A 43 2.85 -9.12 10.25
C ARG A 43 1.77 -8.60 11.21
N SER A 44 0.61 -8.28 10.66
CA SER A 44 -0.53 -7.71 11.37
C SER A 44 -1.82 -8.04 10.62
N TYR A 45 -2.96 -7.53 11.08
CA TYR A 45 -4.24 -7.64 10.40
C TYR A 45 -4.98 -6.31 10.38
N VAL A 46 -5.69 -6.05 9.28
CA VAL A 46 -6.73 -5.03 9.20
C VAL A 46 -8.09 -5.70 9.11
N THR A 47 -9.11 -5.05 9.65
CA THR A 47 -10.49 -5.53 9.59
C THR A 47 -11.36 -4.61 8.76
N ASP A 48 -12.38 -5.15 8.11
CA ASP A 48 -13.43 -4.38 7.46
C ASP A 48 -14.64 -4.21 8.40
N ILE A 49 -15.63 -3.43 7.95
CA ILE A 49 -16.84 -3.15 8.74
C ILE A 49 -17.77 -4.36 8.88
N ALA A 50 -17.63 -5.38 8.04
CA ALA A 50 -18.38 -6.63 8.08
C ALA A 50 -17.70 -7.69 8.97
N GLY A 51 -16.56 -7.36 9.59
CA GLY A 51 -15.78 -8.27 10.43
C GLY A 51 -14.82 -9.18 9.65
N GLY A 52 -14.68 -8.99 8.34
CA GLY A 52 -13.64 -9.64 7.55
C GLY A 52 -12.26 -9.13 7.96
N SER A 53 -11.25 -9.99 7.88
CA SER A 53 -9.86 -9.64 8.20
C SER A 53 -8.93 -9.91 7.03
N VAL A 54 -8.01 -8.99 6.77
CA VAL A 54 -6.98 -9.11 5.76
C VAL A 54 -5.60 -9.00 6.42
N GLU A 55 -4.68 -9.87 6.02
CA GLU A 55 -3.30 -9.86 6.50
C GLU A 55 -2.56 -8.62 6.00
N VAL A 56 -1.87 -7.97 6.93
CA VAL A 56 -0.89 -6.93 6.68
C VAL A 56 0.49 -7.57 6.78
N ILE A 57 1.34 -7.29 5.80
CA ILE A 57 2.70 -7.85 5.74
C ILE A 57 3.80 -6.79 5.90
N GLY A 58 3.43 -5.51 5.97
CA GLY A 58 4.34 -4.44 6.32
C GLY A 58 3.70 -3.07 6.40
N MET A 59 4.51 -2.05 6.60
CA MET A 59 4.08 -0.66 6.71
C MET A 59 5.16 0.28 6.18
N GLY A 60 4.80 1.43 5.63
CA GLY A 60 5.76 2.49 5.32
C GLY A 60 5.10 3.79 4.86
N THR A 61 5.89 4.66 4.24
CA THR A 61 5.40 5.87 3.57
C THR A 61 5.10 5.60 2.10
N VAL A 62 3.99 6.15 1.62
CA VAL A 62 3.61 6.17 0.21
C VAL A 62 3.59 7.61 -0.30
N ASN A 63 4.21 7.86 -1.45
CA ASN A 63 4.15 9.16 -2.15
C ASN A 63 3.38 8.97 -3.47
N LEU A 64 2.17 9.50 -3.55
CA LEU A 64 1.32 9.39 -4.73
C LEU A 64 1.54 10.56 -5.68
N ALA A 65 2.08 10.26 -6.86
CA ALA A 65 2.05 11.20 -7.98
C ALA A 65 0.60 11.36 -8.45
N THR A 66 0.07 12.57 -8.27
CA THR A 66 -1.34 12.91 -8.44
C THR A 66 -1.47 14.08 -9.38
N VAL A 67 -2.66 14.27 -9.95
CA VAL A 67 -2.95 15.48 -10.72
C VAL A 67 -3.58 16.51 -9.77
N SER A 68 -3.01 17.71 -9.76
CA SER A 68 -3.45 18.79 -8.87
C SER A 68 -4.84 19.31 -9.25
N LEU A 69 -5.03 19.76 -10.50
CA LEU A 69 -6.32 20.21 -11.04
C LEU A 69 -6.40 19.94 -12.56
N PRO A 70 -7.58 19.56 -13.08
CA PRO A 70 -7.76 19.27 -14.51
C PRO A 70 -7.71 20.52 -15.41
N PHE A 71 -7.97 21.72 -14.88
CA PHE A 71 -8.14 22.95 -15.68
C PHE A 71 -7.04 24.00 -15.52
N GLN A 72 -5.97 23.70 -14.78
CA GLN A 72 -4.86 24.65 -14.64
C GLN A 72 -3.75 24.32 -15.64
N THR A 73 -3.50 25.27 -16.55
CA THR A 73 -2.34 25.33 -17.45
C THR A 73 -1.06 25.68 -16.68
N ARG A 74 -0.84 25.07 -15.51
CA ARG A 74 0.41 25.24 -14.77
C ARG A 74 1.53 24.45 -15.47
N PRO A 75 2.77 24.95 -15.44
CA PRO A 75 3.92 24.26 -16.01
C PRO A 75 4.22 22.89 -15.36
N ASN A 76 3.64 22.61 -14.19
CA ASN A 76 3.67 21.29 -13.57
C ASN A 76 2.28 20.92 -13.02
N PRO A 77 1.47 20.12 -13.75
CA PRO A 77 0.14 19.71 -13.30
C PRO A 77 0.20 18.63 -12.19
N HIS A 78 1.39 18.07 -11.92
CA HIS A 78 1.57 16.99 -10.98
C HIS A 78 1.82 17.51 -9.56
N SER A 79 1.29 16.78 -8.59
CA SER A 79 1.51 16.99 -7.17
C SER A 79 1.82 15.66 -6.50
N SER A 80 2.35 15.70 -5.27
CA SER A 80 2.75 14.50 -4.53
C SER A 80 2.03 14.43 -3.19
N LEU A 81 1.03 13.55 -3.09
CA LEU A 81 0.31 13.30 -1.84
C LEU A 81 1.08 12.27 -1.01
N ARG A 82 1.61 12.69 0.14
CA ARG A 82 2.43 11.85 1.02
C ARG A 82 1.60 11.28 2.16
N LEU A 83 1.43 9.97 2.18
CA LEU A 83 0.72 9.22 3.22
C LEU A 83 1.74 8.49 4.10
N LYS A 84 1.68 8.71 5.42
CA LYS A 84 2.56 8.06 6.40
C LYS A 84 1.85 6.88 7.05
N ASN A 85 2.61 5.92 7.59
CA ASN A 85 2.09 4.76 8.32
C ASN A 85 1.06 3.96 7.51
N VAL A 86 1.28 3.82 6.20
CA VAL A 86 0.40 3.06 5.31
C VAL A 86 0.64 1.57 5.51
N LEU A 87 -0.41 0.78 5.70
CA LEU A 87 -0.31 -0.67 5.85
C LEU A 87 -0.25 -1.34 4.48
N HIS A 88 0.62 -2.33 4.32
CA HIS A 88 0.73 -3.12 3.10
C HIS A 88 -0.08 -4.42 3.24
N ALA A 89 -1.17 -4.52 2.49
CA ALA A 89 -2.10 -5.64 2.55
C ALA A 89 -2.43 -6.15 1.13
N PRO A 90 -1.65 -7.11 0.60
CA PRO A 90 -1.76 -7.59 -0.78
C PRO A 90 -3.12 -8.19 -1.15
N ALA A 91 -3.87 -8.73 -0.18
CA ALA A 91 -5.18 -9.31 -0.44
C ALA A 91 -6.32 -8.28 -0.49
N MET A 92 -6.04 -6.99 -0.26
CA MET A 92 -7.04 -5.94 -0.44
C MET A 92 -7.48 -5.79 -1.90
N LEU A 93 -8.74 -5.41 -2.09
CA LEU A 93 -9.30 -5.14 -3.42
C LEU A 93 -8.60 -3.95 -4.08
N CYS A 94 -8.41 -2.85 -3.36
CA CYS A 94 -7.75 -1.63 -3.84
C CYS A 94 -7.01 -0.91 -2.69
N ASN A 95 -6.35 0.20 -2.99
CA ASN A 95 -5.72 1.04 -1.97
C ASN A 95 -6.76 1.96 -1.30
N ILE A 96 -6.53 2.30 -0.03
CA ILE A 96 -7.43 3.06 0.84
C ILE A 96 -6.70 4.23 1.48
N ILE A 97 -7.33 5.39 1.42
CA ILE A 97 -6.95 6.59 2.18
C ILE A 97 -7.97 6.76 3.31
N GLY A 98 -7.60 6.34 4.52
CA GLY A 98 -8.40 6.59 5.72
C GLY A 98 -8.25 7.98 6.30
N SER A 99 -8.87 8.16 7.47
CA SER A 99 -8.93 9.40 8.24
C SER A 99 -7.57 10.00 8.67
N PRO A 100 -6.45 9.27 8.84
CA PRO A 100 -5.17 9.91 9.15
C PRO A 100 -4.66 10.88 8.07
N VAL A 101 -5.29 10.91 6.89
CA VAL A 101 -5.03 11.95 5.87
C VAL A 101 -5.30 13.35 6.44
N SER A 102 -6.24 13.47 7.38
CA SER A 102 -6.65 14.73 8.00
C SER A 102 -5.54 15.40 8.83
N ASP A 103 -4.51 14.65 9.24
CA ASP A 103 -3.39 15.19 10.02
C ASP A 103 -2.62 16.28 9.25
N ASN A 104 -2.48 16.12 7.94
CA ASN A 104 -1.67 17.01 7.09
C ASN A 104 -2.47 17.65 5.95
N TYR A 105 -3.68 17.14 5.69
CA TYR A 105 -4.50 17.54 4.56
C TYR A 105 -5.95 17.76 4.96
N THR A 106 -6.67 18.58 4.20
CA THR A 106 -8.11 18.75 4.31
C THR A 106 -8.75 18.13 3.09
N VAL A 107 -9.71 17.23 3.32
CA VAL A 107 -10.45 16.56 2.24
C VAL A 107 -11.78 17.27 2.04
N MET A 108 -12.00 17.79 0.84
CA MET A 108 -13.25 18.42 0.45
C MET A 108 -13.98 17.52 -0.54
N CYS A 109 -15.06 16.91 -0.09
CA CYS A 109 -15.95 16.12 -0.93
C CYS A 109 -16.91 17.07 -1.67
N GLY A 110 -16.89 17.01 -2.99
CA GLY A 110 -17.77 17.79 -3.85
C GLY A 110 -19.10 17.09 -4.13
N PRO A 111 -20.09 17.81 -4.68
CA PRO A 111 -21.36 17.21 -5.08
C PRO A 111 -21.18 16.21 -6.23
N ASN A 112 -21.98 15.16 -6.23
CA ASN A 112 -21.89 14.01 -7.16
C ASN A 112 -22.18 14.34 -8.63
N THR A 113 -22.43 15.61 -8.97
CA THR A 113 -22.82 16.09 -10.30
C THR A 113 -21.73 16.87 -11.04
N SER A 114 -20.61 17.16 -10.37
CA SER A 114 -19.51 17.96 -10.91
C SER A 114 -18.54 17.14 -11.76
N GLU A 115 -17.78 17.81 -12.64
CA GLU A 115 -16.69 17.22 -13.43
C GLU A 115 -15.54 16.69 -12.57
N MET A 116 -15.51 17.07 -11.28
CA MET A 116 -14.70 16.49 -10.23
C MET A 116 -15.53 16.30 -8.97
N SER A 117 -15.30 15.21 -8.24
CA SER A 117 -16.09 14.86 -7.04
C SER A 117 -15.49 15.42 -5.75
N GLY A 118 -14.56 16.37 -5.84
CA GLY A 118 -13.86 16.97 -4.70
C GLY A 118 -12.34 16.95 -4.86
N PHE A 119 -11.64 17.38 -3.81
CA PHE A 119 -10.18 17.51 -3.83
C PHE A 119 -9.58 17.47 -2.42
N ILE A 120 -8.27 17.24 -2.36
CA ILE A 120 -7.47 17.18 -1.14
C ILE A 120 -6.50 18.36 -1.18
N VAL A 121 -6.51 19.19 -0.13
CA VAL A 121 -5.58 20.32 0.02
C VAL A 121 -4.62 20.08 1.17
N LYS A 122 -3.41 20.61 1.07
CA LYS A 122 -2.43 20.58 2.14
C LYS A 122 -2.73 21.66 3.18
N ASN A 123 -2.76 21.29 4.45
CA ASN A 123 -3.15 22.20 5.54
C ASN A 123 -2.19 23.39 5.70
N ALA A 124 -0.91 23.17 5.42
CA ALA A 124 0.13 24.17 5.68
C ALA A 124 0.08 25.38 4.74
N ASP A 125 -0.30 25.18 3.48
CA ASP A 125 -0.22 26.20 2.42
C ASP A 125 -1.47 26.28 1.53
N GLY A 126 -2.48 25.43 1.78
CA GLY A 126 -3.72 25.38 1.01
C GLY A 126 -3.55 24.83 -0.41
N SER A 127 -2.37 24.31 -0.78
CA SER A 127 -2.13 23.78 -2.12
C SER A 127 -3.00 22.55 -2.39
N VAL A 128 -3.60 22.49 -3.59
CA VAL A 128 -4.35 21.31 -4.03
C VAL A 128 -3.37 20.21 -4.38
N MET A 129 -3.45 19.11 -3.64
CA MET A 129 -2.55 17.98 -3.78
C MET A 129 -3.12 16.92 -4.69
N ALA A 130 -4.44 16.71 -4.68
CA ALA A 130 -5.10 15.73 -5.52
C ALA A 130 -6.57 16.10 -5.74
N TYR A 131 -7.17 15.63 -6.84
CA TYR A 131 -8.62 15.70 -7.04
C TYR A 131 -9.25 14.31 -7.18
N PHE A 132 -10.55 14.24 -6.92
CA PHE A 132 -11.34 13.03 -7.08
C PHE A 132 -11.99 12.96 -8.46
N LYS A 133 -11.84 11.81 -9.12
CA LYS A 133 -12.47 11.49 -10.40
C LYS A 133 -13.99 11.72 -10.32
N PRO A 134 -14.63 12.14 -11.42
CA PRO A 134 -16.09 12.25 -11.47
C PRO A 134 -16.77 10.89 -11.26
N MET A 135 -17.71 10.84 -10.31
CA MET A 135 -18.44 9.61 -9.94
C MET A 135 -19.38 9.07 -11.03
N ARG A 136 -19.64 9.83 -12.10
CA ARG A 136 -20.49 9.37 -13.22
C ARG A 136 -19.83 8.30 -14.09
N GLN A 137 -18.51 8.14 -14.00
CA GLN A 137 -17.71 7.27 -14.86
C GLN A 137 -17.25 5.98 -14.16
N GLY A 138 -17.79 5.67 -12.97
CA GLY A 138 -17.39 4.52 -12.18
C GLY A 138 -18.26 4.32 -10.93
N PRO A 139 -17.83 3.45 -10.00
CA PRO A 139 -18.56 3.28 -8.74
C PRO A 139 -18.57 4.59 -7.95
N TRP A 140 -19.61 4.79 -7.14
CA TRP A 140 -19.81 5.98 -6.32
C TRP A 140 -18.86 6.03 -5.13
N LEU A 141 -17.58 6.28 -5.44
CA LEU A 141 -16.45 6.29 -4.51
C LEU A 141 -15.56 7.49 -4.83
N TYR A 142 -14.99 8.11 -3.79
CA TYR A 142 -14.02 9.20 -3.93
C TYR A 142 -12.66 8.64 -4.37
N GLN A 143 -12.51 8.40 -5.67
CA GLN A 143 -11.28 7.87 -6.26
C GLN A 143 -10.32 8.99 -6.66
N ILE A 144 -9.06 8.91 -6.23
CA ILE A 144 -8.04 9.88 -6.64
C ILE A 144 -7.69 9.73 -8.12
N GLN A 145 -7.50 10.87 -8.80
CA GLN A 145 -6.80 10.89 -10.09
C GLN A 145 -5.27 10.86 -9.86
N LEU A 146 -4.67 9.73 -10.21
CA LEU A 146 -3.22 9.61 -10.28
C LEU A 146 -2.68 10.32 -11.52
N GLY A 147 -1.48 10.89 -11.39
CA GLY A 147 -0.74 11.51 -12.48
C GLY A 147 0.12 10.49 -13.20
N GLU A 148 1.08 9.92 -12.47
CA GLU A 148 2.03 8.97 -13.03
C GLU A 148 2.17 7.72 -12.14
N PRO A 149 2.44 6.56 -12.73
CA PRO A 149 2.73 5.33 -12.01
C PRO A 149 4.08 5.36 -11.30
N PRO A 150 4.21 4.67 -10.14
CA PRO A 150 5.47 4.63 -9.42
C PRO A 150 6.56 3.96 -10.27
N LEU A 151 7.75 4.55 -10.26
CA LEU A 151 8.96 3.99 -10.90
C LEU A 151 8.80 3.70 -12.41
N GLY A 152 7.95 4.45 -13.12
CA GLY A 152 7.76 4.31 -14.57
C GLY A 152 7.09 3.00 -15.02
N HIS A 153 6.41 2.30 -14.11
CA HIS A 153 5.63 1.10 -14.45
C HIS A 153 4.37 1.48 -15.23
N GLU A 154 3.65 0.54 -15.84
CA GLU A 154 2.28 0.81 -16.26
C GLU A 154 1.34 0.58 -15.07
N PHE A 155 0.22 1.31 -15.02
CA PHE A 155 -0.82 1.01 -14.06
C PHE A 155 -1.52 -0.30 -14.40
N GLY A 156 -1.91 -1.04 -13.35
CA GLY A 156 -2.81 -2.17 -13.52
C GLY A 156 -4.22 -1.71 -13.91
N ILE A 157 -5.08 -2.67 -14.21
CA ILE A 157 -6.50 -2.39 -14.46
C ILE A 157 -7.15 -2.06 -13.11
N SER A 158 -8.08 -1.10 -13.09
CA SER A 158 -8.87 -0.85 -11.88
C SER A 158 -9.67 -2.11 -11.53
N PRO A 159 -9.60 -2.59 -10.27
CA PRO A 159 -10.35 -3.77 -9.84
C PRO A 159 -11.82 -3.46 -9.56
N LEU A 160 -12.22 -2.18 -9.67
CA LEU A 160 -13.59 -1.76 -9.41
C LEU A 160 -14.42 -1.77 -10.70
N CYS A 161 -15.58 -2.41 -10.62
CA CYS A 161 -16.58 -2.44 -11.67
C CYS A 161 -17.39 -1.13 -11.65
N PRO A 162 -17.72 -0.54 -12.81
CA PRO A 162 -18.47 0.71 -12.89
C PRO A 162 -19.80 0.71 -12.12
N ASN A 163 -20.52 -0.42 -12.12
CA ASN A 163 -21.82 -0.57 -11.45
C ASN A 163 -21.73 -1.32 -10.10
N GLY A 164 -20.51 -1.50 -9.57
CA GLY A 164 -20.31 -2.23 -8.33
C GLY A 164 -20.70 -1.41 -7.10
N LEU A 165 -21.39 -2.06 -6.16
CA LEU A 165 -21.61 -1.52 -4.82
C LEU A 165 -20.52 -2.06 -3.91
N TYR A 166 -19.72 -1.17 -3.34
CA TYR A 166 -18.56 -1.52 -2.54
C TYR A 166 -18.65 -0.91 -1.16
N LEU A 167 -18.25 -1.69 -0.16
CA LEU A 167 -18.09 -1.26 1.22
C LEU A 167 -16.60 -1.32 1.58
N ILE A 168 -15.88 -0.23 1.31
CA ILE A 168 -14.42 -0.18 1.39
C ILE A 168 -14.02 0.51 2.68
N HIS A 169 -13.60 -0.29 3.66
CA HIS A 169 -13.09 0.19 4.94
C HIS A 169 -11.87 -0.58 5.39
N ALA A 170 -11.03 0.06 6.20
CA ALA A 170 -9.95 -0.59 6.91
C ALA A 170 -9.86 -0.05 8.34
N PHE A 171 -9.83 -0.98 9.29
CA PHE A 171 -9.66 -0.72 10.71
C PHE A 171 -8.41 -1.46 11.23
N TRP A 172 -7.50 -0.72 11.86
CA TRP A 172 -6.29 -1.26 12.45
C TRP A 172 -6.33 -1.15 13.97
N SER A 173 -6.47 -2.30 14.63
CA SER A 173 -6.72 -2.35 16.07
C SER A 173 -5.62 -1.69 16.90
N GLN A 174 -5.99 -1.15 18.07
CA GLN A 174 -5.03 -0.58 19.03
C GLN A 174 -3.97 -1.58 19.48
N ARG A 175 -4.32 -2.87 19.56
CA ARG A 175 -3.38 -3.94 19.87
C ARG A 175 -2.27 -4.04 18.82
N GLU A 176 -2.62 -4.05 17.54
CA GLU A 176 -1.63 -4.15 16.46
C GLU A 176 -0.80 -2.87 16.33
N ARG A 177 -1.40 -1.69 16.57
CA ARG A 177 -0.70 -0.41 16.69
C ARG A 177 0.40 -0.47 17.75
N HIS A 178 0.05 -0.95 18.94
CA HIS A 178 1.00 -1.08 20.05
C HIS A 178 2.13 -2.08 19.73
N ARG A 179 1.82 -3.23 19.11
CA ARG A 179 2.83 -4.19 18.66
C ARG A 179 3.84 -3.55 17.70
N PHE A 180 3.36 -2.71 16.78
CA PHE A 180 4.23 -2.01 15.84
C PHE A 180 5.10 -0.95 16.53
N GLU A 181 4.57 -0.23 17.52
CA GLU A 181 5.34 0.72 18.32
C GLU A 181 6.48 0.03 19.08
N VAL A 182 6.22 -1.14 19.67
CA VAL A 182 7.25 -1.97 20.32
C VAL A 182 8.33 -2.40 19.33
N LEU A 183 7.94 -2.84 18.13
CA LEU A 183 8.89 -3.17 17.06
C LEU A 183 9.72 -1.94 16.63
N ARG A 184 9.10 -0.77 16.53
CA ARG A 184 9.82 0.47 16.21
C ARG A 184 10.83 0.84 17.29
N ALA A 185 10.46 0.69 18.55
CA ALA A 185 11.32 0.99 19.68
C ALA A 185 12.51 0.01 19.81
N SER A 186 12.35 -1.24 19.37
CA SER A 186 13.40 -2.26 19.48
C SER A 186 14.56 -2.09 18.48
N GLY A 187 14.44 -1.20 17.49
CA GLY A 187 15.49 -0.95 16.50
C GLY A 187 15.69 -2.07 15.46
N LEU A 188 14.87 -3.13 15.51
CA LEU A 188 14.88 -4.30 14.61
C LEU A 188 14.55 -3.96 13.14
N ILE A 189 14.20 -2.71 12.84
CA ILE A 189 13.77 -2.22 11.52
C ILE A 189 14.94 -2.06 10.54
N ARG A 190 16.19 -1.99 11.03
CA ARG A 190 17.39 -1.83 10.19
C ARG A 190 18.18 -3.13 10.06
N ALA A 191 17.63 -4.12 9.37
CA ALA A 191 18.42 -5.27 8.91
C ALA A 191 19.13 -4.90 7.59
N SER A 192 20.29 -4.25 7.71
CA SER A 192 21.22 -3.98 6.60
C SER A 192 22.13 -5.19 6.38
N GLY A 193 22.31 -5.61 5.11
CA GLY A 193 23.33 -6.59 4.70
C GLY A 193 22.93 -8.04 4.96
N VAL A 194 22.16 -8.62 4.05
CA VAL A 194 21.54 -9.92 4.30
C VAL A 194 22.34 -11.05 3.66
N GLU A 195 23.34 -11.52 4.43
CA GLU A 195 24.02 -12.78 4.17
C GLU A 195 23.00 -13.90 3.88
N PRO A 196 23.34 -14.90 3.05
CA PRO A 196 22.50 -16.06 2.81
C PRO A 196 21.98 -16.67 4.11
N LEU A 197 20.77 -17.22 4.09
CA LEU A 197 20.19 -17.84 5.28
C LEU A 197 21.08 -18.98 5.78
N THR A 198 21.39 -18.95 7.07
CA THR A 198 22.12 -20.02 7.74
C THR A 198 21.34 -21.35 7.70
N PRO A 199 21.98 -22.51 7.86
CA PRO A 199 21.28 -23.79 7.92
C PRO A 199 20.19 -23.83 9.01
N ALA A 200 20.44 -23.19 10.16
CA ALA A 200 19.46 -23.09 11.25
C ALA A 200 18.25 -22.25 10.87
N GLU A 201 18.47 -21.11 10.19
CA GLU A 201 17.39 -20.28 9.64
C GLU A 201 16.57 -21.05 8.60
N LYS A 202 17.22 -21.70 7.63
CA LYS A 202 16.54 -22.51 6.60
C LYS A 202 15.64 -23.57 7.22
N ASN A 203 16.12 -24.29 8.24
CA ASN A 203 15.33 -25.29 8.96
C ASN A 203 14.13 -24.68 9.70
N TRP A 204 14.30 -23.50 10.29
CA TRP A 204 13.20 -22.79 10.96
C TRP A 204 12.13 -22.37 9.95
N PHE A 205 12.51 -21.75 8.84
CA PHE A 205 11.58 -21.32 7.79
C PHE A 205 10.87 -22.49 7.11
N ALA A 206 11.57 -23.62 6.89
CA ALA A 206 10.97 -24.83 6.37
C ALA A 206 9.85 -25.37 7.28
N LYS A 207 10.04 -25.35 8.61
CA LYS A 207 9.01 -25.73 9.59
C LYS A 207 7.78 -24.81 9.53
N GLN A 208 8.00 -23.52 9.29
CA GLN A 208 6.94 -22.52 9.12
C GLN A 208 6.34 -22.49 7.71
N ARG A 209 6.77 -23.39 6.80
CA ARG A 209 6.37 -23.41 5.38
C ARG A 209 6.62 -22.08 4.65
N MET A 210 7.67 -21.35 5.05
CA MET A 210 8.11 -20.11 4.40
C MET A 210 9.36 -20.36 3.55
N SER A 211 9.40 -19.75 2.36
CA SER A 211 10.54 -19.80 1.44
C SER A 211 10.89 -18.40 0.93
N GLU A 212 12.13 -18.18 0.51
CA GLU A 212 12.57 -16.89 -0.06
C GLU A 212 11.74 -16.51 -1.29
N MET A 213 11.42 -17.48 -2.15
CA MET A 213 10.53 -17.28 -3.29
C MET A 213 9.09 -16.92 -2.86
N GLY A 214 8.57 -17.58 -1.82
CA GLY A 214 7.25 -17.26 -1.27
C GLY A 214 7.19 -15.85 -0.69
N ILE A 215 8.25 -15.42 0.00
CA ILE A 215 8.39 -14.06 0.51
C ILE A 215 8.51 -13.06 -0.63
N ALA A 216 9.34 -13.34 -1.64
CA ALA A 216 9.47 -12.47 -2.80
C ALA A 216 8.10 -12.26 -3.48
N LEU A 217 7.35 -13.33 -3.72
CA LEU A 217 6.00 -13.26 -4.29
C LEU A 217 5.03 -12.49 -3.39
N ALA A 218 4.98 -12.80 -2.08
CA ALA A 218 4.07 -12.15 -1.15
C ALA A 218 4.33 -10.64 -1.02
N TYR A 219 5.59 -10.22 -1.12
CA TYR A 219 6.01 -8.83 -1.03
C TYR A 219 6.18 -8.15 -2.40
N GLY A 220 5.75 -8.78 -3.51
CA GLY A 220 5.86 -8.22 -4.86
C GLY A 220 7.29 -7.97 -5.34
N LEU A 221 8.26 -8.67 -4.75
CA LEU A 221 9.67 -8.62 -5.10
C LEU A 221 9.98 -9.61 -6.23
N SER A 222 10.93 -9.23 -7.08
CA SER A 222 11.46 -10.09 -8.15
C SER A 222 12.62 -10.94 -7.64
N ASN A 223 12.48 -12.27 -7.67
CA ASN A 223 13.53 -13.21 -7.28
C ASN A 223 14.78 -13.20 -8.20
N ASN A 224 14.69 -12.54 -9.36
CA ASN A 224 15.78 -12.47 -10.33
C ASN A 224 16.74 -11.29 -10.06
N ARG A 225 16.43 -10.43 -9.09
CA ARG A 225 17.26 -9.27 -8.71
C ARG A 225 17.91 -9.52 -7.36
N GLU A 226 19.23 -9.38 -7.25
CA GLU A 226 19.93 -9.60 -5.97
C GLU A 226 19.40 -8.69 -4.87
N GLU A 227 19.19 -7.40 -5.16
CA GLU A 227 18.63 -6.43 -4.21
C GLU A 227 17.30 -6.90 -3.59
N HIS A 228 16.44 -7.50 -4.41
CA HIS A 228 15.15 -8.04 -3.96
C HIS A 228 15.30 -9.38 -3.21
N ARG A 229 16.32 -10.17 -3.52
CA ARG A 229 16.67 -11.38 -2.75
C ARG A 229 17.20 -10.99 -1.37
N GLU A 230 18.09 -10.00 -1.30
CA GLU A 230 18.55 -9.40 -0.04
C GLU A 230 17.36 -8.88 0.77
N GLU A 231 16.46 -8.10 0.15
CA GLU A 231 15.24 -7.61 0.82
C GLU A 231 14.36 -8.78 1.31
N SER A 232 14.19 -9.84 0.51
CA SER A 232 13.44 -11.04 0.90
C SER A 232 14.05 -11.71 2.14
N ARG A 233 15.38 -11.84 2.19
CA ARG A 233 16.05 -12.40 3.36
C ARG A 233 15.95 -11.47 4.59
N ALA A 234 15.99 -10.14 4.42
CA ALA A 234 15.79 -9.19 5.52
C ALA A 234 14.40 -9.37 6.13
N ILE A 235 13.38 -9.40 5.25
CA ILE A 235 11.98 -9.66 5.62
C ILE A 235 11.88 -10.95 6.42
N MET A 236 12.48 -12.05 5.93
CA MET A 236 12.46 -13.34 6.61
C MET A 236 13.01 -13.25 8.04
N ARG A 237 14.16 -12.60 8.24
CA ARG A 237 14.77 -12.43 9.57
C ARG A 237 13.90 -11.60 10.52
N ILE A 238 13.27 -10.54 10.00
CA ILE A 238 12.34 -9.71 10.76
C ILE A 238 11.11 -10.54 11.19
N LEU A 239 10.52 -11.30 10.28
CA LEU A 239 9.37 -12.16 10.57
C LEU A 239 9.70 -13.25 11.60
N LYS A 240 10.90 -13.86 11.51
CA LYS A 240 11.38 -14.82 12.50
C LYS A 240 11.49 -14.17 13.89
N SER A 241 12.13 -13.01 13.97
CA SER A 241 12.25 -12.27 15.24
C SER A 241 10.88 -11.89 15.82
N GLN A 242 9.91 -11.51 14.99
CA GLN A 242 8.55 -11.23 15.44
C GLN A 242 7.87 -12.48 16.01
N ALA A 243 7.97 -13.62 15.31
CA ALA A 243 7.36 -14.88 15.75
C ALA A 243 7.99 -15.42 17.05
N GLU A 244 9.30 -15.21 17.26
CA GLU A 244 9.98 -15.60 18.49
C GLU A 244 9.64 -14.70 19.69
N ASN A 245 9.26 -13.45 19.43
CA ASN A 245 8.90 -12.45 20.45
C ASN A 245 7.38 -12.27 20.65
N GLU A 246 6.54 -12.98 19.89
CA GLU A 246 5.10 -12.96 20.13
C GLU A 246 4.77 -13.66 21.46
N PRO A 247 4.04 -12.99 22.38
CA PRO A 247 3.60 -13.63 23.61
C PRO A 247 2.68 -14.80 23.24
N LYS A 248 3.04 -16.01 23.68
CA LYS A 248 2.17 -17.19 23.59
C LYS A 248 0.93 -16.91 24.45
N ILE A 249 -0.22 -16.80 23.78
CA ILE A 249 -1.53 -16.76 24.45
C ILE A 249 -1.89 -18.18 24.85
#